data_AF-A0A8B7DFT8-F1
#
_entry.id   AF-A0A8B7DFT8-F1
#
_cell.length_a   1.000
_cell.length_b   1.000
_cell.length_c   1.000
_cell.angle_alpha   90.00
_cell.angle_beta   90.00
_cell.angle_gamma   90.00
#
_symmetry.space_group_name_H-M   'P 1'
#
loop_
_entity.id
_entity.type
_entity.pdbx_description
1 polymer ?
#
loop_
_entity_poly.entity_id
_entity_poly.type
_entity_poly.pdbx_seq_one_letter_code
_entity_poly.pdbx_strand_id
1 'polypeptide(L)'
;MTFFGVVQRIYAIFSSSTLRWEIFMKHVPNLTVKRSCDTRWESKLKSVKALRYQVKEVYTALVELVEFTEDPKANNETRSVMNEISSYEFLLALCIWYDVLFAVNSVSKSLQVKKMHLGVASQLCQGLVQFFQKFRAEGFVAATLVARELSETLGVEPNFIEVRQRKKRRMFKYEEEDDLTVESAEQTFKVEYFFVIADTAAQSLKRRFEQIATYDTMFGFLYHVKKLKAAKDDKLFQKCKDLELFLSFEEEKDACGNDLFSELKVFRELLPAEVETATGILRFIHQIQNSFPNVFIAY
;
A
#
# COMPACT_ATOMS: atom_id res chain seq x y z
N MET A 1 -22.42 4.18 3.87
CA MET A 1 -21.99 2.82 3.46
C MET A 1 -20.52 2.91 3.05
N THR A 2 -19.69 1.88 3.29
CA THR A 2 -18.24 1.96 2.95
C THR A 2 -17.97 1.46 1.54
N PHE A 3 -16.92 1.98 0.88
CA PHE A 3 -16.49 1.55 -0.46
C PHE A 3 -16.34 0.02 -0.57
N PHE A 4 -15.56 -0.60 0.33
CA PHE A 4 -15.37 -2.06 0.32
C PHE A 4 -16.66 -2.83 0.67
N GLY A 5 -17.62 -2.21 1.34
CA GLY A 5 -18.96 -2.77 1.54
C GLY A 5 -19.69 -2.96 0.23
N VAL A 6 -19.66 -1.97 -0.67
CA VAL A 6 -20.26 -2.05 -2.02
C VAL A 6 -19.56 -3.13 -2.85
N VAL A 7 -18.22 -3.15 -2.87
CA VAL A 7 -17.43 -4.19 -3.56
C VAL A 7 -17.81 -5.60 -3.09
N GLN A 8 -18.00 -5.76 -1.77
CA GLN A 8 -18.39 -7.04 -1.19
C GLN A 8 -19.84 -7.42 -1.52
N ARG A 9 -20.75 -6.46 -1.60
CA ARG A 9 -22.14 -6.69 -2.03
C ARG A 9 -22.22 -7.14 -3.49
N ILE A 10 -21.45 -6.52 -4.38
CA ILE A 10 -21.34 -6.96 -5.79
C ILE A 10 -20.94 -8.44 -5.84
N TYR A 11 -19.89 -8.82 -5.10
CA TYR A 11 -19.48 -10.22 -5.00
C TYR A 11 -20.61 -11.11 -4.45
N ALA A 12 -21.27 -10.69 -3.37
CA ALA A 12 -22.31 -11.48 -2.71
C ALA A 12 -23.54 -11.71 -3.62
N ILE A 13 -23.94 -10.69 -4.39
CA ILE A 13 -25.08 -10.76 -5.32
C ILE A 13 -24.83 -11.81 -6.39
N PHE A 14 -23.66 -11.78 -7.04
CA PHE A 14 -23.35 -12.68 -8.15
C PHE A 14 -22.92 -14.08 -7.69
N SER A 15 -22.34 -14.23 -6.49
CA SER A 15 -21.94 -15.54 -5.96
C SER A 15 -23.03 -16.28 -5.19
N SER A 16 -24.23 -15.69 -5.03
CA SER A 16 -25.32 -16.33 -4.28
C SER A 16 -26.02 -17.47 -5.02
N SER A 17 -25.91 -17.53 -6.36
CA SER A 17 -26.40 -18.67 -7.15
C SER A 17 -25.60 -18.87 -8.44
N THR A 18 -25.62 -20.09 -8.96
CA THR A 18 -24.96 -20.46 -10.23
C THR A 18 -25.49 -19.66 -11.40
N LEU A 19 -26.79 -19.41 -11.43
CA LEU A 19 -27.44 -18.65 -12.49
C LEU A 19 -27.02 -17.17 -12.50
N ARG A 20 -26.89 -16.54 -11.33
CA ARG A 20 -26.37 -15.17 -11.23
C ARG A 20 -24.90 -15.11 -11.63
N TRP A 21 -24.15 -16.15 -11.31
CA TRP A 21 -22.76 -16.27 -11.74
C TRP A 21 -22.63 -16.42 -13.26
N GLU A 22 -23.53 -17.15 -13.91
CA GLU A 22 -23.60 -17.25 -15.37
C GLU A 22 -23.89 -15.90 -16.02
N ILE A 23 -24.86 -15.14 -15.49
CA ILE A 23 -25.15 -13.76 -15.93
C ILE A 23 -23.91 -12.88 -15.77
N PHE A 24 -23.21 -12.99 -14.63
CA PHE A 24 -21.97 -12.24 -14.41
C PHE A 24 -20.90 -12.58 -15.44
N MET A 25 -20.63 -13.87 -15.66
CA MET A 25 -19.58 -14.34 -16.58
C MET A 25 -19.89 -14.06 -18.04
N LYS A 26 -21.17 -13.95 -18.41
CA LYS A 26 -21.61 -13.52 -19.75
C LYS A 26 -21.10 -12.12 -20.10
N HIS A 27 -21.06 -11.21 -19.12
CA HIS A 27 -20.61 -9.82 -19.32
C HIS A 27 -19.16 -9.60 -18.90
N VAL A 28 -18.66 -10.33 -17.90
CA VAL A 28 -17.37 -10.09 -17.25
C VAL A 28 -16.46 -11.34 -17.39
N PRO A 29 -15.96 -11.66 -18.59
CA PRO A 29 -15.22 -12.91 -18.83
C PRO A 29 -13.77 -12.88 -18.30
N ASN A 30 -13.21 -11.68 -18.10
CA ASN A 30 -11.76 -11.49 -17.96
C ASN A 30 -11.28 -11.34 -16.52
N LEU A 31 -11.90 -10.44 -15.73
CA LEU A 31 -11.48 -10.16 -14.35
C LEU A 31 -12.66 -10.30 -13.40
N THR A 32 -12.59 -11.30 -12.52
CA THR A 32 -13.68 -11.55 -11.57
C THR A 32 -13.49 -10.80 -10.26
N VAL A 33 -14.60 -10.25 -9.74
CA VAL A 33 -14.66 -9.73 -8.38
C VAL A 33 -14.51 -10.90 -7.42
N LYS A 34 -13.57 -10.80 -6.48
CA LYS A 34 -13.30 -11.83 -5.48
C LYS A 34 -13.88 -11.46 -4.12
N ARG A 35 -14.18 -12.49 -3.32
CA ARG A 35 -14.55 -12.30 -1.92
C ARG A 35 -13.46 -11.52 -1.21
N SER A 36 -13.85 -10.48 -0.47
CA SER A 36 -12.93 -9.82 0.45
C SER A 36 -12.46 -10.83 1.48
N CYS A 37 -11.15 -10.86 1.71
CA CYS A 37 -10.52 -11.74 2.69
C CYS A 37 -9.59 -10.88 3.52
N ASP A 38 -9.75 -10.93 4.84
CA ASP A 38 -8.95 -10.11 5.75
C ASP A 38 -7.50 -10.59 5.81
N THR A 39 -7.27 -11.90 5.69
CA THR A 39 -5.93 -12.50 5.68
C THR A 39 -5.24 -12.42 4.33
N ARG A 40 -5.99 -12.28 3.23
CA ARG A 40 -5.46 -12.21 1.85
C ARG A 40 -5.82 -10.89 1.20
N TRP A 41 -5.13 -9.86 1.62
CA TRP A 41 -5.33 -8.49 1.14
C TRP A 41 -5.21 -8.34 -0.40
N GLU A 42 -4.43 -9.19 -1.09
CA GLU A 42 -4.35 -9.21 -2.56
C GLU A 42 -5.72 -9.50 -3.22
N SER A 43 -6.65 -10.15 -2.50
CA SER A 43 -8.02 -10.33 -2.95
C SER A 43 -8.74 -8.99 -3.15
N LYS A 44 -8.53 -8.02 -2.23
CA LYS A 44 -9.10 -6.67 -2.33
C LYS A 44 -8.59 -5.96 -3.58
N LEU A 45 -7.30 -6.04 -3.88
CA LEU A 45 -6.73 -5.48 -5.11
C LEU A 45 -7.31 -6.14 -6.36
N LYS A 46 -7.49 -7.47 -6.38
CA LYS A 46 -8.08 -8.18 -7.52
C LYS A 46 -9.51 -7.71 -7.79
N SER A 47 -10.32 -7.55 -6.75
CA SER A 47 -11.69 -7.05 -6.85
C SER A 47 -11.74 -5.59 -7.32
N VAL A 48 -10.93 -4.72 -6.73
CA VAL A 48 -10.83 -3.31 -7.14
C VAL A 48 -10.33 -3.20 -8.58
N LYS A 49 -9.36 -4.03 -8.99
CA LYS A 49 -8.86 -4.08 -10.37
C LYS A 49 -9.94 -4.52 -11.34
N ALA A 50 -10.71 -5.56 -11.00
CA ALA A 50 -11.83 -6.02 -11.83
C ALA A 50 -12.82 -4.89 -12.07
N LEU A 51 -13.27 -4.22 -11.00
CA LEU A 51 -14.19 -3.09 -11.11
C LEU A 51 -13.57 -1.92 -11.89
N ARG A 52 -12.31 -1.55 -11.62
CA ARG A 52 -11.64 -0.42 -12.27
C ARG A 52 -11.60 -0.52 -13.80
N TYR A 53 -11.48 -1.74 -14.33
CA TYR A 53 -11.36 -1.97 -15.77
C TYR A 53 -12.62 -2.54 -16.43
N GLN A 54 -13.60 -3.01 -15.65
CA GLN A 54 -14.82 -3.67 -16.16
C GLN A 54 -16.09 -3.13 -15.48
N VAL A 55 -16.08 -1.86 -15.04
CA VAL A 55 -17.22 -1.27 -14.32
C VAL A 55 -18.50 -1.25 -15.16
N LYS A 56 -18.36 -1.02 -16.47
CA LYS A 56 -19.49 -0.96 -17.40
C LYS A 56 -20.12 -2.34 -17.56
N GLU A 57 -19.30 -3.35 -17.76
CA GLU A 57 -19.70 -4.74 -17.90
C GLU A 57 -20.38 -5.25 -16.62
N VAL A 58 -19.82 -4.89 -15.45
CA VAL A 58 -20.44 -5.20 -14.15
C VAL A 58 -21.78 -4.48 -14.02
N TYR A 59 -21.89 -3.22 -14.43
CA TYR A 59 -23.15 -2.48 -14.44
C TYR A 59 -24.20 -3.14 -15.36
N THR A 60 -23.81 -3.52 -16.58
CA THR A 60 -24.69 -4.24 -17.52
C THR A 60 -25.15 -5.59 -16.96
N ALA A 61 -24.27 -6.33 -16.29
CA ALA A 61 -24.64 -7.57 -15.61
C ALA A 61 -25.68 -7.34 -14.49
N LEU A 62 -25.58 -6.23 -13.76
CA LEU A 62 -26.55 -5.86 -12.73
C LEU A 62 -27.91 -5.48 -13.35
N VAL A 63 -27.91 -4.79 -14.51
CA VAL A 63 -29.15 -4.49 -15.27
C VAL A 63 -29.86 -5.78 -15.67
N GLU A 64 -29.15 -6.72 -16.30
CA GLU A 64 -29.74 -8.01 -16.69
C GLU A 64 -30.26 -8.78 -15.48
N LEU A 65 -29.54 -8.74 -14.36
CA LEU A 65 -29.98 -9.39 -13.13
C LEU A 65 -31.29 -8.80 -12.58
N VAL A 66 -31.48 -7.48 -12.68
CA VAL A 66 -32.70 -6.79 -12.25
C VAL A 66 -33.90 -7.19 -13.13
N GLU A 67 -33.68 -7.40 -14.42
CA GLU A 67 -34.72 -7.87 -15.36
C GLU A 67 -35.07 -9.35 -15.13
N PHE A 68 -34.08 -10.15 -14.72
CA PHE A 68 -34.24 -11.58 -14.50
C PHE A 68 -34.87 -11.93 -13.14
N THR A 69 -34.58 -11.16 -12.08
CA THR A 69 -34.96 -11.54 -10.70
C THR A 69 -36.42 -11.19 -10.36
N GLU A 70 -37.22 -12.20 -10.06
CA GLU A 70 -38.59 -12.04 -9.55
C GLU A 70 -38.64 -11.73 -8.04
N ASP A 71 -37.57 -12.06 -7.28
CA ASP A 71 -37.49 -11.76 -5.85
C ASP A 71 -37.37 -10.24 -5.62
N PRO A 72 -38.38 -9.59 -4.98
CA PRO A 72 -38.33 -8.15 -4.71
C PRO A 72 -37.16 -7.72 -3.85
N LYS A 73 -36.71 -8.59 -2.92
CA LYS A 73 -35.60 -8.26 -2.01
C LYS A 73 -34.28 -8.21 -2.78
N ALA A 74 -33.99 -9.25 -3.57
CA ALA A 74 -32.83 -9.26 -4.44
C ALA A 74 -32.86 -8.14 -5.49
N ASN A 75 -34.04 -7.81 -6.03
CA ASN A 75 -34.20 -6.72 -6.98
C ASN A 75 -33.82 -5.38 -6.35
N ASN A 76 -34.35 -5.07 -5.17
CA ASN A 76 -34.03 -3.85 -4.42
C ASN A 76 -32.55 -3.76 -4.04
N GLU A 77 -31.97 -4.87 -3.58
CA GLU A 77 -30.54 -4.91 -3.25
C GLU A 77 -29.67 -4.62 -4.48
N THR A 78 -30.01 -5.23 -5.62
CA THR A 78 -29.28 -5.05 -6.89
C THR A 78 -29.39 -3.61 -7.39
N ARG A 79 -30.60 -3.01 -7.36
CA ARG A 79 -30.80 -1.59 -7.73
C ARG A 79 -30.02 -0.64 -6.82
N SER A 80 -29.97 -0.92 -5.51
CA SER A 80 -29.14 -0.13 -4.59
C SER A 80 -27.66 -0.18 -4.97
N VAL A 81 -27.12 -1.37 -5.30
CA VAL A 81 -25.73 -1.50 -5.76
C VAL A 81 -25.51 -0.80 -7.10
N MET A 82 -26.47 -0.86 -8.02
CA MET A 82 -26.40 -0.15 -9.30
C MET A 82 -26.29 1.36 -9.13
N ASN A 83 -27.08 1.94 -8.21
CA ASN A 83 -27.01 3.37 -7.92
C ASN A 83 -25.68 3.76 -7.24
N GLU A 84 -25.15 2.89 -6.39
CA GLU A 84 -23.87 3.12 -5.71
C GLU A 84 -22.69 3.04 -6.70
N ILE A 85 -22.63 1.99 -7.53
CA ILE A 85 -21.52 1.79 -8.47
C ILE A 85 -21.47 2.85 -9.57
N SER A 86 -22.62 3.43 -9.93
CA SER A 86 -22.72 4.50 -10.90
C SER A 86 -22.46 5.89 -10.30
N SER A 87 -22.44 6.03 -8.97
CA SER A 87 -22.17 7.33 -8.34
C SER A 87 -20.75 7.82 -8.62
N TYR A 88 -20.59 9.11 -8.89
CA TYR A 88 -19.29 9.71 -9.15
C TYR A 88 -18.32 9.55 -7.97
N GLU A 89 -18.83 9.66 -6.74
CA GLU A 89 -18.07 9.45 -5.51
C GLU A 89 -17.48 8.02 -5.43
N PHE A 90 -18.26 7.01 -5.82
CA PHE A 90 -17.77 5.63 -5.85
C PHE A 90 -16.72 5.42 -6.93
N LEU A 91 -16.91 5.99 -8.13
CA LEU A 91 -15.94 5.90 -9.22
C LEU A 91 -14.62 6.59 -8.87
N LEU A 92 -14.67 7.74 -8.20
CA LEU A 92 -13.49 8.43 -7.69
C LEU A 92 -12.80 7.62 -6.59
N ALA A 93 -13.55 7.09 -5.63
CA ALA A 93 -13.03 6.19 -4.61
C ALA A 93 -12.39 4.93 -5.21
N LEU A 94 -12.98 4.37 -6.26
CA LEU A 94 -12.46 3.21 -7.00
C LEU A 94 -11.09 3.50 -7.60
N CYS A 95 -10.90 4.67 -8.20
CA CYS A 95 -9.62 5.10 -8.75
C CYS A 95 -8.57 5.27 -7.64
N ILE A 96 -8.92 5.99 -6.57
CA ILE A 96 -8.03 6.22 -5.42
C ILE A 96 -7.58 4.89 -4.80
N TRP A 97 -8.52 3.98 -4.53
CA TRP A 97 -8.18 2.69 -3.92
C TRP A 97 -7.35 1.79 -4.84
N TYR A 98 -7.57 1.85 -6.15
CA TYR A 98 -6.76 1.09 -7.09
C TYR A 98 -5.29 1.52 -7.02
N ASP A 99 -5.01 2.82 -7.07
CA ASP A 99 -3.64 3.36 -7.03
C ASP A 99 -2.94 3.03 -5.72
N VAL A 100 -3.64 3.23 -4.59
CA VAL A 100 -3.14 2.90 -3.24
C VAL A 100 -2.78 1.42 -3.13
N LEU A 101 -3.71 0.52 -3.50
CA LEU A 101 -3.51 -0.92 -3.37
C LEU A 101 -2.46 -1.44 -4.34
N PHE A 102 -2.40 -0.89 -5.55
CA PHE A 102 -1.41 -1.27 -6.55
C PHE A 102 0.02 -0.93 -6.11
N ALA A 103 0.24 0.28 -5.59
CA ALA A 103 1.54 0.71 -5.09
C ALA A 103 2.03 -0.17 -3.93
N VAL A 104 1.17 -0.40 -2.93
CA VAL A 104 1.49 -1.27 -1.78
C VAL A 104 1.78 -2.71 -2.24
N ASN A 105 1.04 -3.23 -3.22
CA ASN A 105 1.23 -4.61 -3.72
C ASN A 105 2.51 -4.81 -4.50
N SER A 106 2.90 -3.80 -5.28
CA SER A 106 4.15 -3.84 -6.03
C SER A 106 5.35 -3.98 -5.09
N VAL A 107 5.37 -3.20 -4.00
CA VAL A 107 6.43 -3.28 -2.98
C VAL A 107 6.32 -4.55 -2.15
N SER A 108 5.11 -4.92 -1.71
CA SER A 108 4.91 -6.14 -0.92
C SER A 108 5.36 -7.42 -1.65
N LYS A 109 5.10 -7.53 -2.96
CA LYS A 109 5.57 -8.65 -3.78
C LYS A 109 7.09 -8.67 -3.87
N SER A 110 7.71 -7.49 -4.04
CA SER A 110 9.16 -7.37 -4.08
C SER A 110 9.77 -7.85 -2.76
N LEU A 111 9.25 -7.40 -1.61
CA LEU A 111 9.74 -7.78 -0.29
C LEU A 111 9.64 -9.29 0.00
N GLN A 112 8.76 -10.02 -0.68
CA GLN A 112 8.60 -11.47 -0.52
C GLN A 112 9.58 -12.31 -1.37
N VAL A 113 10.44 -11.68 -2.16
CA VAL A 113 11.44 -12.40 -2.96
C VAL A 113 12.47 -13.06 -2.03
N LYS A 114 12.74 -14.36 -2.22
CA LYS A 114 13.64 -15.17 -1.37
C LYS A 114 15.07 -14.59 -1.24
N LYS A 115 15.53 -13.89 -2.28
CA LYS A 115 16.85 -13.24 -2.32
C LYS A 115 16.76 -11.72 -2.08
N MET A 116 15.73 -11.26 -1.36
CA MET A 116 15.58 -9.84 -1.04
C MET A 116 16.76 -9.36 -0.20
N HIS A 117 17.32 -8.20 -0.58
CA HIS A 117 18.42 -7.55 0.10
C HIS A 117 17.87 -6.46 1.04
N LEU A 118 18.39 -6.37 2.27
CA LEU A 118 17.94 -5.41 3.28
C LEU A 118 17.95 -3.95 2.78
N GLY A 119 19.03 -3.53 2.11
CA GLY A 119 19.14 -2.19 1.55
C GLY A 119 18.19 -1.93 0.40
N VAL A 120 17.93 -2.94 -0.44
CA VAL A 120 16.90 -2.83 -1.49
C VAL A 120 15.50 -2.76 -0.87
N ALA A 121 15.22 -3.57 0.16
CA ALA A 121 13.96 -3.52 0.90
C ALA A 121 13.74 -2.14 1.54
N SER A 122 14.76 -1.60 2.21
CA SER A 122 14.77 -0.26 2.81
C SER A 122 14.46 0.81 1.76
N GLN A 123 15.13 0.79 0.61
CA GLN A 123 14.89 1.72 -0.50
C GLN A 123 13.46 1.61 -1.07
N LEU A 124 12.95 0.39 -1.27
CA LEU A 124 11.58 0.18 -1.76
C LEU A 124 10.54 0.73 -0.77
N CYS A 125 10.74 0.50 0.53
CA CYS A 125 9.87 1.04 1.58
C CYS A 125 9.90 2.57 1.63
N GLN A 126 11.09 3.18 1.55
CA GLN A 126 11.23 4.63 1.49
C GLN A 126 10.59 5.23 0.23
N GLY A 127 10.80 4.58 -0.93
CA GLY A 127 10.17 4.96 -2.19
C GLY A 127 8.64 4.91 -2.12
N LEU A 128 8.07 3.92 -1.42
CA LEU A 128 6.63 3.84 -1.20
C LEU A 128 6.09 4.98 -0.33
N VAL A 129 6.83 5.37 0.72
CA VAL A 129 6.46 6.53 1.54
C VAL A 129 6.50 7.81 0.71
N GLN A 130 7.54 8.00 -0.11
CA GLN A 130 7.63 9.14 -1.03
C GLN A 130 6.51 9.14 -2.08
N PHE A 131 6.13 7.97 -2.58
CA PHE A 131 4.99 7.83 -3.46
C PHE A 131 3.73 8.36 -2.80
N PHE A 132 3.43 8.00 -1.54
CA PHE A 132 2.22 8.50 -0.85
C PHE A 132 2.27 9.99 -0.54
N GLN A 133 3.46 10.56 -0.31
CA GLN A 133 3.64 12.01 -0.16
C GLN A 133 3.30 12.76 -1.46
N LYS A 134 3.77 12.25 -2.61
CA LYS A 134 3.41 12.80 -3.93
C LYS A 134 1.95 12.55 -4.27
N PHE A 135 1.45 11.36 -3.98
CA PHE A 135 0.05 10.99 -4.17
C PHE A 135 -0.85 11.96 -3.40
N ARG A 136 -0.53 12.31 -2.16
CA ARG A 136 -1.28 13.33 -1.42
C ARG A 136 -1.37 14.68 -2.16
N ALA A 137 -0.30 15.13 -2.80
CA ALA A 137 -0.25 16.43 -3.45
C ALA A 137 -1.01 16.45 -4.81
N GLU A 138 -0.80 15.42 -5.63
CA GLU A 138 -1.20 15.42 -7.04
C GLU A 138 -2.23 14.33 -7.39
N GLY A 139 -2.33 13.29 -6.56
CA GLY A 139 -3.13 12.09 -6.81
C GLY A 139 -4.64 12.34 -6.87
N PHE A 140 -5.13 13.38 -6.21
CA PHE A 140 -6.55 13.75 -6.30
C PHE A 140 -6.92 14.16 -7.72
N VAL A 141 -6.11 15.03 -8.33
CA VAL A 141 -6.35 15.54 -9.69
C VAL A 141 -6.21 14.42 -10.72
N ALA A 142 -5.24 13.53 -10.54
CA ALA A 142 -5.10 12.36 -11.39
C ALA A 142 -6.31 11.41 -11.28
N ALA A 143 -6.77 11.15 -10.06
CA ALA A 143 -7.92 10.26 -9.83
C ALA A 143 -9.24 10.86 -10.36
N THR A 144 -9.45 12.18 -10.27
CA THR A 144 -10.65 12.83 -10.82
C THR A 144 -10.70 12.78 -12.34
N LEU A 145 -9.56 12.94 -13.03
CA LEU A 145 -9.50 12.81 -14.49
C LEU A 145 -9.94 11.41 -14.92
N VAL A 146 -9.39 10.38 -14.28
CA VAL A 146 -9.76 8.99 -14.56
C VAL A 146 -11.22 8.69 -14.19
N ALA A 147 -11.71 9.21 -13.07
CA ALA A 147 -13.09 8.99 -12.65
C ALA A 147 -14.10 9.61 -13.63
N ARG A 148 -13.75 10.74 -14.26
CA ARG A 148 -14.56 11.36 -15.32
C ARG A 148 -14.66 10.48 -16.56
N GLU A 149 -13.55 9.88 -17.00
CA GLU A 149 -13.58 8.92 -18.12
C GLU A 149 -14.48 7.71 -17.81
N LEU A 150 -14.44 7.22 -16.56
CA LEU A 150 -15.31 6.13 -16.12
C LEU A 150 -16.79 6.54 -16.06
N SER A 151 -17.09 7.76 -15.59
CA SER A 151 -18.47 8.26 -15.55
C SER A 151 -19.04 8.46 -16.95
N GLU A 152 -18.25 9.00 -17.88
CA GLU A 152 -18.62 9.11 -19.30
C GLU A 152 -18.93 7.74 -19.91
N THR A 153 -18.09 6.74 -19.61
CA THR A 153 -18.28 5.36 -20.08
C THR A 153 -19.61 4.75 -19.58
N LEU A 154 -20.07 5.16 -18.40
CA LEU A 154 -21.34 4.75 -17.78
C LEU A 154 -22.51 5.68 -18.11
N GLY A 155 -22.30 6.79 -18.81
CA GLY A 155 -23.33 7.78 -19.10
C GLY A 155 -23.81 8.56 -17.86
N VAL A 156 -22.94 8.74 -16.86
CA VAL A 156 -23.25 9.45 -15.61
C VAL A 156 -22.55 10.81 -15.60
N GLU A 157 -23.24 11.84 -15.12
CA GLU A 157 -22.63 13.16 -14.91
C GLU A 157 -21.61 13.12 -13.75
N PRO A 158 -20.38 13.67 -13.94
CA PRO A 158 -19.32 13.65 -12.93
C PRO A 158 -19.51 14.74 -11.86
N ASN A 159 -20.66 14.73 -11.19
CA ASN A 159 -21.05 15.73 -10.21
C ASN A 159 -21.16 15.12 -8.81
N PHE A 160 -20.69 15.87 -7.81
CA PHE A 160 -20.95 15.54 -6.41
C PHE A 160 -22.37 15.94 -6.04
N ILE A 161 -23.02 15.15 -5.18
CA ILE A 161 -24.36 15.46 -4.68
C ILE A 161 -24.21 16.49 -3.54
N GLU A 162 -24.61 17.72 -3.78
CA GLU A 162 -24.61 18.75 -2.74
C GLU A 162 -25.74 18.51 -1.73
N VAL A 163 -25.39 18.28 -0.47
CA VAL A 163 -26.37 18.16 0.61
C VAL A 163 -26.75 19.55 1.10
N ARG A 164 -28.05 19.83 1.20
CA ARG A 164 -28.56 21.10 1.71
C ARG A 164 -28.10 21.32 3.15
N GLN A 165 -27.21 22.29 3.34
CA GLN A 165 -26.76 22.74 4.66
C GLN A 165 -27.94 23.33 5.45
N ARG A 166 -28.18 22.83 6.67
CA ARG A 166 -29.23 23.35 7.55
C ARG A 166 -28.76 24.66 8.17
N LYS A 167 -29.27 25.79 7.69
CA LYS A 167 -29.06 27.08 8.35
C LYS A 167 -29.71 27.06 9.74
N LYS A 168 -28.93 27.32 10.78
CA LYS A 168 -29.47 27.53 12.12
C LYS A 168 -30.25 28.84 12.11
N ARG A 169 -31.48 28.81 12.63
CA ARG A 169 -32.32 30.00 12.70
C ARG A 169 -31.76 30.92 13.79
N ARG A 170 -31.44 32.17 13.45
CA ARG A 170 -31.04 33.16 14.45
C ARG A 170 -32.19 33.44 15.39
N MET A 171 -31.90 33.53 16.68
CA MET A 171 -32.88 33.96 17.69
C MET A 171 -32.82 35.47 17.90
N PHE A 172 -31.64 36.09 17.70
CA PHE A 172 -31.44 37.52 17.89
C PHE A 172 -30.65 38.16 16.74
N LYS A 173 -30.89 39.46 16.50
CA LYS A 173 -30.28 40.21 15.38
C LYS A 173 -28.78 40.50 15.54
N TYR A 174 -28.25 40.43 16.76
CA TYR A 174 -26.83 40.65 17.05
C TYR A 174 -25.99 39.38 16.90
N GLU A 175 -26.61 38.22 16.64
CA GLU A 175 -25.89 36.99 16.31
C GLU A 175 -25.22 37.17 14.94
N GLU A 176 -23.88 37.00 14.91
CA GLU A 176 -23.10 36.99 13.67
C GLU A 176 -23.66 35.94 12.69
N GLU A 177 -23.44 36.18 11.40
CA GLU A 177 -23.66 35.11 10.43
C GLU A 177 -22.70 33.99 10.77
N ASP A 178 -23.24 32.78 10.94
CA ASP A 178 -22.43 31.57 10.87
C ASP A 178 -21.74 31.63 9.49
N ASP A 179 -20.45 31.98 9.51
CA ASP A 179 -19.56 32.01 8.35
C ASP A 179 -19.22 30.55 8.04
N LEU A 180 -20.27 29.79 7.68
CA LEU A 180 -20.14 28.46 7.10
C LEU A 180 -19.49 28.70 5.74
N THR A 181 -18.17 28.76 5.72
CA THR A 181 -17.39 28.60 4.50
C THR A 181 -17.99 27.42 3.76
N VAL A 182 -18.65 27.70 2.64
CA VAL A 182 -19.33 26.69 1.83
C VAL A 182 -18.23 25.84 1.21
N GLU A 183 -17.76 24.83 1.92
CA GLU A 183 -16.90 23.81 1.33
C GLU A 183 -17.74 23.06 0.30
N SER A 184 -17.27 23.05 -0.96
CA SER A 184 -17.91 22.25 -2.00
C SER A 184 -17.87 20.78 -1.60
N ALA A 185 -18.87 19.99 -2.02
CA ALA A 185 -18.89 18.56 -1.75
C ALA A 185 -17.61 17.84 -2.26
N GLU A 186 -17.02 18.34 -3.35
CA GLU A 186 -15.71 17.90 -3.84
C GLU A 186 -14.59 18.18 -2.83
N GLN A 187 -14.55 19.37 -2.25
CA GLN A 187 -13.54 19.74 -1.26
C GLN A 187 -13.72 18.93 0.02
N THR A 188 -14.95 18.72 0.48
CA THR A 188 -15.24 17.82 1.61
C THR A 188 -14.75 16.40 1.33
N PHE A 189 -15.06 15.84 0.15
CA PHE A 189 -14.57 14.51 -0.23
C PHE A 189 -13.03 14.47 -0.28
N LYS A 190 -12.38 15.50 -0.81
CA LYS A 190 -10.93 15.61 -0.86
C LYS A 190 -10.30 15.59 0.54
N VAL A 191 -10.87 16.34 1.48
CA VAL A 191 -10.34 16.48 2.85
C VAL A 191 -10.68 15.25 3.70
N GLU A 192 -11.94 14.84 3.75
CA GLU A 192 -12.43 13.81 4.66
C GLU A 192 -12.16 12.39 4.15
N TYR A 193 -12.02 12.19 2.84
CA TYR A 193 -11.79 10.87 2.25
C TYR A 193 -10.36 10.72 1.73
N PHE A 194 -9.98 11.53 0.74
CA PHE A 194 -8.73 11.34 0.03
C PHE A 194 -7.50 11.63 0.90
N PHE A 195 -7.47 12.78 1.57
CA PHE A 195 -6.37 13.15 2.45
C PHE A 195 -6.23 12.17 3.62
N VAL A 196 -7.34 11.72 4.20
CA VAL A 196 -7.33 10.71 5.27
C VAL A 196 -6.67 9.41 4.79
N ILE A 197 -7.01 8.91 3.59
CA ILE A 197 -6.40 7.70 3.04
C ILE A 197 -4.90 7.90 2.78
N ALA A 198 -4.52 8.99 2.11
CA ALA A 198 -3.13 9.26 1.75
C ALA A 198 -2.23 9.45 2.99
N ASP A 199 -2.70 10.21 3.98
CA ASP A 199 -1.97 10.45 5.23
C ASP A 199 -1.84 9.19 6.06
N THR A 200 -2.94 8.44 6.21
CA THR A 200 -2.94 7.19 6.98
C THR A 200 -2.00 6.18 6.35
N ALA A 201 -1.99 6.06 5.02
CA ALA A 201 -1.06 5.19 4.30
C ALA A 201 0.39 5.63 4.52
N ALA A 202 0.70 6.91 4.31
CA ALA A 202 2.06 7.45 4.48
C ALA A 202 2.58 7.26 5.91
N GLN A 203 1.79 7.64 6.92
CA GLN A 203 2.17 7.56 8.34
C GLN A 203 2.30 6.11 8.81
N SER A 204 1.35 5.24 8.45
CA SER A 204 1.40 3.83 8.83
C SER A 204 2.61 3.12 8.22
N LEU A 205 2.93 3.39 6.95
CA LEU A 205 4.09 2.81 6.28
C LEU A 205 5.40 3.35 6.85
N LYS A 206 5.47 4.65 7.13
CA LYS A 206 6.64 5.28 7.78
C LYS A 206 6.92 4.62 9.13
N ARG A 207 5.90 4.52 9.99
CA ARG A 207 6.03 3.89 11.31
C ARG A 207 6.41 2.41 11.21
N ARG A 208 5.78 1.67 10.28
CA ARG A 208 6.02 0.23 10.14
C ARG A 208 7.42 -0.10 9.63
N PHE A 209 8.00 0.75 8.79
CA PHE A 209 9.30 0.50 8.17
C PHE A 209 10.45 1.30 8.77
N GLU A 210 10.21 2.04 9.85
CA GLU A 210 11.23 2.75 10.62
C GLU A 210 12.34 1.79 11.08
N GLN A 211 11.96 0.64 11.63
CA GLN A 211 12.93 -0.38 12.07
C GLN A 211 13.79 -0.91 10.92
N ILE A 212 13.20 -1.16 9.73
CA ILE A 212 13.97 -1.62 8.56
C ILE A 212 15.02 -0.58 8.15
N ALA A 213 14.67 0.71 8.20
CA ALA A 213 15.61 1.79 7.91
C ALA A 213 16.73 1.86 8.96
N THR A 214 16.40 1.68 10.24
CA THR A 214 17.40 1.62 11.33
C THR A 214 18.34 0.44 11.14
N TYR A 215 17.82 -0.77 10.86
CA TYR A 215 18.64 -1.95 10.61
C TYR A 215 19.50 -1.81 9.35
N ASP A 216 18.99 -1.25 8.27
CA ASP A 216 19.77 -0.99 7.07
C ASP A 216 20.90 0.02 7.33
N THR A 217 20.66 1.02 8.19
CA THR A 217 21.68 1.98 8.59
C THR A 217 22.80 1.32 9.39
N MET A 218 22.45 0.50 10.38
CA MET A 218 23.42 -0.14 11.28
C MET A 218 24.11 -1.34 10.63
N PHE A 219 23.35 -2.25 10.03
CA PHE A 219 23.87 -3.52 9.51
C PHE A 219 24.08 -3.53 7.99
N GLY A 220 23.45 -2.62 7.24
CA GLY A 220 23.43 -2.72 5.77
C GLY A 220 24.81 -2.74 5.10
N PHE A 221 25.85 -2.21 5.76
CA PHE A 221 27.23 -2.28 5.25
C PHE A 221 27.80 -3.71 5.23
N LEU A 222 27.38 -4.57 6.15
CA LEU A 222 27.74 -5.99 6.19
C LEU A 222 27.02 -6.74 5.06
N TYR A 223 25.71 -6.54 4.92
CA TYR A 223 24.89 -7.28 3.97
C TYR A 223 25.23 -6.97 2.49
N HIS A 224 25.97 -5.90 2.21
CA HIS A 224 26.38 -5.51 0.86
C HIS A 224 27.87 -5.79 0.61
N VAL A 225 28.21 -6.99 0.11
CA VAL A 225 29.60 -7.39 -0.20
C VAL A 225 30.37 -6.34 -1.01
N LYS A 226 29.74 -5.80 -2.07
CA LYS A 226 30.35 -4.75 -2.90
C LYS A 226 30.64 -3.47 -2.12
N LYS A 227 29.72 -3.05 -1.23
CA LYS A 227 29.93 -1.87 -0.37
C LYS A 227 30.99 -2.13 0.69
N LEU A 228 31.05 -3.34 1.24
CA LEU A 228 32.05 -3.75 2.22
C LEU A 228 33.47 -3.75 1.61
N LYS A 229 33.64 -4.37 0.43
CA LYS A 229 34.92 -4.39 -0.30
C LYS A 229 35.37 -2.98 -0.72
N ALA A 230 34.43 -2.12 -1.10
CA ALA A 230 34.74 -0.74 -1.51
C ALA A 230 34.81 0.28 -0.36
N ALA A 231 34.53 -0.12 0.89
CA ALA A 231 34.48 0.80 2.02
C ALA A 231 35.89 1.32 2.36
N LYS A 232 36.04 2.65 2.43
CA LYS A 232 37.26 3.27 2.97
C LYS A 232 37.42 2.91 4.45
N ASP A 233 38.65 2.68 4.88
CA ASP A 233 38.99 2.24 6.24
C ASP A 233 38.39 3.17 7.31
N ASP A 234 38.52 4.50 7.18
CA ASP A 234 37.95 5.46 8.15
C ASP A 234 36.43 5.33 8.29
N LYS A 235 35.73 5.13 7.16
CA LYS A 235 34.26 4.97 7.14
C LYS A 235 33.85 3.62 7.69
N LEU A 236 34.63 2.57 7.42
CA LEU A 236 34.37 1.23 7.93
C LEU A 236 34.56 1.19 9.45
N PHE A 237 35.62 1.83 9.95
CA PHE A 237 35.90 1.97 11.38
C PHE A 237 34.74 2.67 12.10
N GLN A 238 34.26 3.81 11.57
CA GLN A 238 33.12 4.51 12.15
C GLN A 238 31.88 3.61 12.22
N LYS A 239 31.56 2.87 11.14
CA LYS A 239 30.42 1.94 11.14
C LYS A 239 30.56 0.82 12.16
N CYS A 240 31.76 0.31 12.39
CA CYS A 240 31.99 -0.70 13.42
C CYS A 240 31.79 -0.13 14.83
N LYS A 241 32.14 1.15 15.05
CA LYS A 241 31.88 1.85 16.32
C LYS A 241 30.42 2.16 16.54
N ASP A 242 29.72 2.60 15.50
CA ASP A 242 28.27 2.82 15.56
C ASP A 242 27.53 1.50 15.87
N LEU A 243 28.00 0.37 15.30
CA LEU A 243 27.44 -0.95 15.58
C LEU A 243 27.75 -1.45 17.00
N GLU A 244 28.98 -1.24 17.50
CA GLU A 244 29.33 -1.54 18.91
C GLU A 244 28.38 -0.81 19.86
N LEU A 245 28.16 0.49 19.66
CA LEU A 245 27.23 1.28 20.47
C LEU A 245 25.79 0.77 20.37
N PHE A 246 25.35 0.36 19.19
CA PHE A 246 24.00 -0.18 18.98
C PHE A 246 23.79 -1.54 19.66
N LEU A 247 24.85 -2.34 19.77
CA LEU A 247 24.86 -3.67 20.39
C LEU A 247 25.42 -3.66 21.82
N SER A 248 25.48 -2.49 22.46
CA SER A 248 25.89 -2.35 23.85
C SER A 248 24.67 -2.12 24.74
N PHE A 249 24.65 -2.78 25.88
CA PHE A 249 23.68 -2.54 26.95
C PHE A 249 24.43 -2.44 28.27
N GLU A 250 24.32 -1.28 28.92
CA GLU A 250 25.08 -0.96 30.15
C GLU A 250 26.60 -1.10 29.92
N GLU A 251 27.26 -2.03 30.62
CA GLU A 251 28.70 -2.29 30.50
C GLU A 251 29.01 -3.50 29.59
N GLU A 252 27.99 -4.22 29.10
CA GLU A 252 28.14 -5.37 28.23
C GLU A 252 28.02 -4.97 26.74
N LYS A 253 28.84 -5.61 25.90
CA LYS A 253 28.82 -5.43 24.45
C LYS A 253 28.90 -6.78 23.74
N ASP A 254 28.04 -6.98 22.76
CA ASP A 254 28.05 -8.22 21.97
C ASP A 254 29.24 -8.27 21.01
N ALA A 255 29.70 -7.12 20.50
CA ALA A 255 30.82 -7.03 19.57
C ALA A 255 31.71 -5.82 19.87
N CYS A 256 33.03 -6.01 19.82
CA CYS A 256 34.00 -4.93 19.98
C CYS A 256 34.25 -4.26 18.62
N GLY A 257 33.96 -2.96 18.48
CA GLY A 257 34.07 -2.25 17.21
C GLY A 257 35.50 -2.16 16.68
N ASN A 258 36.51 -2.12 17.57
CA ASN A 258 37.92 -2.15 17.17
C ASN A 258 38.32 -3.50 16.58
N ASP A 259 37.87 -4.58 17.21
CA ASP A 259 38.19 -5.95 16.79
C ASP A 259 37.40 -6.30 15.52
N LEU A 260 36.12 -5.95 15.48
CA LEU A 260 35.27 -6.07 14.29
C LEU A 260 35.88 -5.35 13.08
N PHE A 261 36.38 -4.13 13.25
CA PHE A 261 37.05 -3.41 12.16
C PHE A 261 38.30 -4.15 11.66
N SER A 262 39.14 -4.60 12.60
CA SER A 262 40.38 -5.32 12.28
C SER A 262 40.09 -6.64 11.55
N GLU A 263 39.09 -7.38 12.02
CA GLU A 263 38.60 -8.59 11.39
C GLU A 263 38.03 -8.32 9.99
N LEU A 264 37.14 -7.33 9.84
CA LEU A 264 36.51 -6.99 8.55
C LEU A 264 37.52 -6.52 7.50
N LYS A 265 38.59 -5.83 7.92
CA LYS A 265 39.65 -5.38 7.02
C LYS A 265 40.38 -6.55 6.35
N VAL A 266 40.59 -7.65 7.08
CA VAL A 266 41.17 -8.88 6.53
C VAL A 266 40.10 -9.68 5.79
N PHE A 267 38.93 -9.86 6.42
CA PHE A 267 37.84 -10.68 5.92
C PHE A 267 37.37 -10.24 4.53
N ARG A 268 37.27 -8.93 4.26
CA ARG A 268 36.82 -8.43 2.94
C ARG A 268 37.73 -8.86 1.79
N GLU A 269 39.03 -9.08 2.03
CA GLU A 269 40.00 -9.54 1.04
C GLU A 269 39.95 -11.05 0.84
N LEU A 270 39.59 -11.79 1.91
CA LEU A 270 39.47 -13.25 1.88
C LEU A 270 38.14 -13.74 1.29
N LEU A 271 37.14 -12.87 1.18
CA LEU A 271 35.82 -13.22 0.65
C LEU A 271 35.89 -13.65 -0.82
N PRO A 272 35.51 -14.90 -1.16
CA PRO A 272 35.49 -15.39 -2.53
C PRO A 272 34.60 -14.53 -3.44
N ALA A 273 34.92 -14.49 -4.73
CA ALA A 273 34.17 -13.70 -5.71
C ALA A 273 32.73 -14.23 -5.90
N GLU A 274 32.48 -15.51 -5.65
CA GLU A 274 31.17 -16.14 -5.81
C GLU A 274 30.18 -15.78 -4.67
N VAL A 275 30.69 -15.24 -3.56
CA VAL A 275 29.86 -14.89 -2.39
C VAL A 275 29.30 -13.49 -2.55
N GLU A 276 28.04 -13.39 -2.96
CA GLU A 276 27.36 -12.10 -3.17
C GLU A 276 26.25 -11.80 -2.16
N THR A 277 25.78 -12.80 -1.40
CA THR A 277 24.65 -12.66 -0.45
C THR A 277 25.13 -12.78 0.99
N ALA A 278 24.46 -12.10 1.92
CA ALA A 278 24.74 -12.22 3.36
C ALA A 278 24.66 -13.66 3.87
N THR A 279 23.71 -14.45 3.35
CA THR A 279 23.61 -15.89 3.63
C THR A 279 24.80 -16.68 3.10
N GLY A 280 25.41 -16.26 1.99
CA GLY A 280 26.65 -16.83 1.48
C GLY A 280 27.83 -16.48 2.38
N ILE A 281 27.88 -15.23 2.86
CA ILE A 281 28.91 -14.76 3.80
C ILE A 281 28.85 -15.59 5.09
N LEU A 282 27.67 -15.75 5.69
CA LEU A 282 27.48 -16.55 6.90
C LEU A 282 27.95 -18.01 6.73
N ARG A 283 27.64 -18.63 5.58
CA ARG A 283 28.13 -19.98 5.27
C ARG A 283 29.64 -20.04 5.14
N PHE A 284 30.25 -19.03 4.52
CA PHE A 284 31.70 -18.93 4.41
C PHE A 284 32.37 -18.76 5.77
N ILE A 285 31.81 -17.91 6.65
CA ILE A 285 32.30 -17.74 8.04
C ILE A 285 32.23 -19.09 8.79
N HIS A 286 31.17 -19.87 8.59
CA HIS A 286 31.05 -21.18 9.22
C HIS A 286 32.11 -22.20 8.74
N GLN A 287 32.54 -22.13 7.47
CA GLN A 287 33.56 -23.02 6.92
C GLN A 287 34.97 -22.73 7.47
N ILE A 288 35.28 -21.46 7.74
CA ILE A 288 36.60 -21.03 8.24
C ILE A 288 36.74 -21.10 9.78
N GLN A 289 35.80 -21.77 10.45
CA GLN A 289 35.82 -22.17 11.87
C GLN A 289 36.42 -21.13 12.85
N ASN A 290 35.65 -20.08 13.15
CA ASN A 290 35.94 -19.10 14.21
C ASN A 290 37.18 -18.21 14.02
N SER A 291 37.72 -18.10 12.80
CA SER A 291 38.84 -17.18 12.52
C SER A 291 38.50 -15.70 12.67
N PHE A 292 37.20 -15.35 12.68
CA PHE A 292 36.69 -13.98 12.81
C PHE A 292 35.49 -13.94 13.76
N PRO A 293 35.71 -13.97 15.08
CA PRO A 293 34.64 -14.09 16.08
C PRO A 293 33.69 -12.88 16.11
N ASN A 294 34.19 -11.64 15.99
CA ASN A 294 33.31 -10.47 15.98
C ASN A 294 32.52 -10.37 14.67
N VAL A 295 33.12 -10.74 13.53
CA VAL A 295 32.39 -10.83 12.26
C VAL A 295 31.31 -11.91 12.33
N PHE A 296 31.59 -13.05 12.97
CA PHE A 296 30.57 -14.09 13.17
C PHE A 296 29.39 -13.59 14.01
N ILE A 297 29.65 -12.85 15.10
CA ILE A 297 28.59 -12.28 15.95
C ILE A 297 27.75 -11.25 15.18
N ALA A 298 28.38 -10.48 14.27
CA ALA A 298 27.70 -9.43 13.52
C ALA A 298 26.79 -9.92 12.37
N TYR A 299 26.83 -11.20 11.98
CA TYR A 299 26.10 -11.79 10.83
C TYR A 299 25.02 -12.80 11.23
#